data_AF-A0A2V9Q2J5-F1
#
_entry.id   AF-A0A2V9Q2J5-F1
#
_cell.length_a   1.000
_cell.length_b   1.000
_cell.length_c   1.000
_cell.angle_alpha   90.00
_cell.angle_beta   90.00
_cell.angle_gamma   90.00
#
_symmetry.space_group_name_H-M   'P 1'
#
loop_
_entity.id
_entity.type
_entity.pdbx_description
1 polymer ?
#
loop_
_entity_poly.entity_id
_entity_poly.type
_entity_poly.pdbx_seq_one_letter_code
_entity_poly.pdbx_strand_id
1 'polypeptide(L)'
;MAGKATGERIPGKTYRAIVGAAAIGDPINRIARKVGVTWRTADAVVKRESREIAERKQELLDQSLRLAKRAADRIEDQLDDSNLNQANAIYGTAMDKIAILSSDPALIIRHEHQHLHAHQHHFQAITPENWEEILAQLPEGPPRNLQQ
;
A
#
# COMPACT_ATOMS: atom_id res chain seq x y z
N MET A 1 15.90 27.40 8.51
CA MET A 1 14.84 26.90 9.41
C MET A 1 13.93 25.95 8.63
N ALA A 2 13.94 24.65 8.93
CA ALA A 2 13.08 23.68 8.25
C ALA A 2 11.69 23.70 8.89
N GLY A 3 10.72 24.36 8.25
CA GLY A 3 9.32 24.26 8.63
C GLY A 3 8.85 22.81 8.52
N LYS A 4 8.21 22.29 9.58
CA LYS A 4 7.71 20.90 9.60
C LYS A 4 6.77 20.69 8.41
N ALA A 5 7.09 19.74 7.54
CA ALA A 5 6.25 19.36 6.41
C ALA A 5 5.05 18.53 6.90
N THR A 6 4.16 19.14 7.69
CA THR A 6 2.96 18.51 8.28
C THR A 6 1.78 18.44 7.31
N GLY A 7 1.88 19.14 6.17
CA GLY A 7 0.80 19.25 5.19
C GLY A 7 -0.37 20.14 5.63
N GLU A 8 -0.31 20.75 6.82
CA GLU A 8 -1.37 21.61 7.39
C GLU A 8 -1.54 22.94 6.64
N ARG A 9 -0.52 23.40 5.90
CA ARG A 9 -0.53 24.69 5.18
C ARG A 9 -0.86 24.57 3.69
N ILE A 10 -1.28 23.40 3.23
CA ILE A 10 -1.57 23.17 1.81
C ILE A 10 -2.98 23.71 1.48
N PRO A 11 -3.18 24.39 0.33
CA PRO A 11 -4.51 24.75 -0.12
C PRO A 11 -5.44 23.53 -0.25
N GLY A 12 -6.70 23.66 0.15
CA GLY A 12 -7.67 22.55 0.18
C GLY A 12 -7.86 21.83 -1.17
N LYS A 13 -7.70 22.53 -2.30
CA LYS A 13 -7.74 21.93 -3.64
C LYS A 13 -6.58 20.95 -3.86
N THR A 14 -5.36 21.40 -3.57
CA THR A 14 -4.11 20.63 -3.67
C THR A 14 -4.15 19.44 -2.70
N TYR A 15 -4.68 19.65 -1.50
CA TYR A 15 -4.92 18.59 -0.52
C TYR A 15 -5.84 17.48 -1.05
N ARG A 16 -7.03 17.83 -1.56
CA ARG A 16 -7.98 16.88 -2.16
C ARG A 16 -7.37 16.14 -3.36
N ALA A 17 -6.54 16.81 -4.15
CA ALA A 17 -5.84 16.19 -5.26
C ALA A 17 -4.84 15.11 -4.82
N ILE A 18 -4.13 15.32 -3.70
CA ILE A 18 -3.23 14.31 -3.09
C ILE A 18 -4.04 13.09 -2.63
N VAL A 19 -5.10 13.31 -1.83
CA VAL A 19 -5.95 12.22 -1.30
C VAL A 19 -6.61 11.45 -2.45
N GLY A 20 -7.11 12.15 -3.48
CA GLY A 20 -7.69 11.53 -4.67
C GLY A 20 -6.70 10.68 -5.45
N ALA A 21 -5.49 11.19 -5.72
CA ALA A 21 -4.46 10.43 -6.42
C ALA A 21 -3.96 9.21 -5.60
N ALA A 22 -3.87 9.36 -4.28
CA ALA A 22 -3.49 8.27 -3.39
C ALA A 22 -4.58 7.18 -3.31
N ALA A 23 -5.86 7.55 -3.39
CA ALA A 23 -6.96 6.58 -3.48
C ALA A 23 -6.91 5.75 -4.76
N ILE A 24 -6.51 6.34 -5.89
CA ILE A 24 -6.29 5.61 -7.15
C ILE A 24 -5.09 4.64 -7.05
N GLY A 25 -4.15 4.91 -6.13
CA GLY A 25 -2.94 4.11 -5.93
C GLY A 25 -1.70 4.68 -6.62
N ASP A 26 -1.69 5.97 -6.99
CA ASP A 26 -0.49 6.60 -7.52
C ASP A 26 0.65 6.59 -6.48
N PRO A 27 1.91 6.35 -6.89
CA PRO A 27 3.03 6.41 -5.96
C PRO A 27 3.28 7.84 -5.49
N ILE A 28 3.65 8.03 -4.21
CA ILE A 28 3.80 9.35 -3.56
C ILE A 28 4.71 10.29 -4.36
N ASN A 29 5.80 9.76 -4.96
CA ASN A 29 6.70 10.51 -5.85
C ASN A 29 5.98 11.11 -7.07
N ARG A 30 5.07 10.34 -7.68
CA ARG A 30 4.27 10.80 -8.83
C ARG A 30 3.23 11.82 -8.37
N ILE A 31 2.58 11.58 -7.23
CA ILE A 31 1.60 12.51 -6.65
C ILE A 31 2.25 13.86 -6.37
N ALA A 32 3.40 13.86 -5.70
CA ALA A 32 4.16 15.06 -5.38
C ALA A 32 4.48 15.89 -6.63
N ARG A 33 4.97 15.25 -7.71
CA ARG A 33 5.25 15.91 -8.99
C ARG A 33 3.99 16.42 -9.69
N LYS A 34 2.93 15.62 -9.73
CA LYS A 34 1.65 15.97 -10.39
C LYS A 34 0.96 17.16 -9.72
N VAL A 35 1.05 17.23 -8.40
CA VAL A 35 0.36 18.23 -7.58
C VAL A 35 1.26 19.42 -7.23
N GLY A 36 2.57 19.34 -7.50
CA GLY A 36 3.52 20.43 -7.27
C GLY A 36 3.92 20.63 -5.80
N VAL A 37 3.98 19.55 -5.02
CA VAL A 37 4.37 19.58 -3.60
C VAL A 37 5.61 18.75 -3.34
N THR A 38 6.28 18.96 -2.20
CA THR A 38 7.41 18.10 -1.82
C THR A 38 6.94 16.68 -1.49
N TRP A 39 7.81 15.69 -1.68
CA TRP A 39 7.51 14.29 -1.35
C TRP A 39 7.08 14.12 0.12
N ARG A 40 7.81 14.75 1.06
CA ARG A 40 7.50 14.70 2.50
C ARG A 40 6.12 15.25 2.81
N THR A 41 5.71 16.30 2.10
CA THR A 41 4.39 16.91 2.24
C THR A 41 3.28 15.97 1.74
N ALA A 42 3.48 15.32 0.59
CA ALA A 42 2.52 14.34 0.07
C ALA A 42 2.42 13.11 0.99
N ASP A 43 3.56 12.59 1.47
CA ASP A 43 3.61 11.45 2.41
C ASP A 43 2.88 11.75 3.72
N ALA A 44 3.10 12.95 4.30
CA ALA A 44 2.43 13.36 5.53
C ALA A 44 0.89 13.41 5.38
N VAL A 45 0.39 13.94 4.25
CA VAL A 45 -1.05 13.97 3.96
C VAL A 45 -1.61 12.56 3.78
N VAL A 46 -0.93 11.70 3.01
CA VAL A 46 -1.38 10.32 2.77
C VAL A 46 -1.45 9.52 4.07
N LYS A 47 -0.45 9.64 4.94
CA LYS A 47 -0.45 8.95 6.24
C LYS A 47 -1.57 9.43 7.15
N ARG A 48 -1.79 10.74 7.22
CA ARG A 48 -2.84 11.34 8.08
C ARG A 48 -4.24 10.93 7.64
N GLU A 49 -4.48 10.89 6.33
CA GLU A 49 -5.81 10.61 5.75
C GLU A 49 -5.98 9.16 5.30
N SER A 50 -5.19 8.24 5.85
CA SER A 50 -5.21 6.83 5.49
C SER A 50 -6.63 6.21 5.55
N ARG A 51 -7.47 6.65 6.51
CA ARG A 51 -8.86 6.23 6.61
C ARG A 51 -9.73 6.75 5.46
N GLU A 52 -9.72 8.05 5.17
CA GLU A 52 -10.50 8.62 4.03
C GLU A 52 -10.06 8.00 2.69
N ILE A 53 -8.77 7.71 2.54
CA ILE A 53 -8.22 7.05 1.36
C ILE A 53 -8.76 5.62 1.23
N ALA A 54 -8.85 4.87 2.35
CA ALA A 54 -9.41 3.53 2.36
C ALA A 54 -10.91 3.53 2.01
N GLU A 55 -11.68 4.47 2.57
CA GLU A 55 -13.10 4.67 2.23
C GLU A 55 -13.28 4.96 0.74
N ARG A 56 -12.50 5.90 0.18
CA ARG A 56 -12.54 6.23 -1.25
C ARG A 56 -12.13 5.05 -2.14
N LYS A 57 -11.16 4.22 -1.71
CA LYS A 57 -10.80 2.99 -2.42
C LYS A 57 -11.95 1.99 -2.46
N GLN A 58 -12.68 1.84 -1.35
CA GLN A 58 -13.86 0.98 -1.31
C GLN A 58 -14.96 1.52 -2.25
N GLU A 59 -15.23 2.83 -2.24
CA GLU A 59 -16.20 3.43 -3.15
C GLU A 59 -15.85 3.20 -4.63
N LEU A 60 -14.57 3.35 -5.00
CA LEU A 60 -14.08 3.09 -6.35
C LEU A 60 -14.23 1.60 -6.72
N LEU A 61 -13.88 0.69 -5.82
CA LEU A 61 -14.08 -0.74 -6.02
C LEU A 61 -15.55 -1.07 -6.26
N ASP A 62 -16.45 -0.55 -5.43
CA ASP A 62 -17.89 -0.77 -5.57
C ASP A 62 -18.42 -0.23 -6.90
N GLN A 63 -17.94 0.93 -7.34
CA GLN A 63 -18.25 1.49 -8.65
C GLN A 63 -17.76 0.59 -9.78
N SER A 64 -16.51 0.11 -9.71
CA SER A 64 -15.93 -0.80 -10.69
C SER A 64 -16.70 -2.12 -10.75
N LEU A 65 -17.10 -2.68 -9.61
CA LEU A 65 -17.91 -3.91 -9.56
C LEU A 65 -19.26 -3.72 -10.25
N ARG A 66 -19.95 -2.58 -10.00
CA ARG A 66 -21.21 -2.26 -10.68
C ARG A 66 -21.04 -2.13 -12.19
N LEU A 67 -19.96 -1.49 -12.64
CA LEU A 67 -19.66 -1.35 -14.07
C LEU A 67 -19.33 -2.71 -14.70
N ALA A 68 -18.51 -3.52 -14.04
CA ALA A 68 -18.14 -4.85 -14.50
C ALA A 68 -19.36 -5.74 -14.67
N LYS A 69 -20.32 -5.70 -13.72
CA LYS A 69 -21.59 -6.42 -13.83
C LYS A 69 -22.38 -5.98 -15.07
N ARG A 70 -22.63 -4.68 -15.24
CA ARG A 70 -23.36 -4.16 -16.41
C ARG A 70 -22.70 -4.50 -17.73
N ALA A 71 -21.36 -4.50 -17.77
CA ALA A 71 -20.61 -4.88 -18.94
C ALA A 71 -20.76 -6.38 -19.24
N ALA A 72 -20.77 -7.24 -18.21
CA ALA A 72 -21.02 -8.67 -18.37
C ALA A 72 -22.43 -8.94 -18.90
N ASP A 73 -23.46 -8.32 -18.30
CA ASP A 73 -24.86 -8.45 -18.75
C ASP A 73 -24.99 -8.05 -20.23
N ARG A 74 -24.38 -6.91 -20.63
CA ARG A 74 -24.39 -6.46 -22.03
C ARG A 74 -23.66 -7.40 -22.98
N ILE A 75 -22.57 -8.03 -22.53
CA ILE A 75 -21.82 -9.00 -23.34
C ILE A 75 -22.67 -10.26 -23.56
N GLU A 76 -23.39 -10.71 -22.53
CA GLU A 76 -24.31 -11.85 -22.62
C GLU A 76 -25.43 -11.56 -23.63
N ASP A 77 -26.10 -10.40 -23.52
CA ASP A 77 -27.15 -9.98 -24.47
C ASP A 77 -26.66 -9.94 -25.93
N GLN A 78 -25.38 -9.60 -26.16
CA GLN A 78 -24.80 -9.50 -27.50
C GLN A 78 -24.23 -10.82 -28.02
N LEU A 79 -24.12 -11.85 -27.18
CA LEU A 79 -23.51 -13.12 -27.56
C LEU A 79 -24.38 -13.89 -28.55
N ASP A 80 -25.71 -13.80 -28.42
CA ASP A 80 -26.67 -14.48 -29.29
C ASP A 80 -26.54 -14.06 -30.77
N ASP A 81 -26.22 -12.78 -31.01
CA ASP A 81 -26.03 -12.22 -32.35
C ASP A 81 -24.57 -12.21 -32.82
N SER A 82 -23.65 -12.77 -32.02
CA SER A 82 -22.22 -12.68 -32.28
C SER A 82 -21.73 -13.76 -33.25
N ASN A 83 -20.70 -13.42 -34.06
CA ASN A 83 -20.06 -14.42 -34.93
C ASN A 83 -19.08 -15.32 -34.16
N LEU A 84 -18.66 -16.42 -34.77
CA LEU A 84 -17.79 -17.42 -34.12
C LEU A 84 -16.49 -16.84 -33.55
N ASN A 85 -15.87 -15.86 -34.22
CA ASN A 85 -14.63 -15.24 -33.73
C ASN A 85 -14.88 -14.37 -32.49
N GLN A 86 -15.99 -13.62 -32.47
CA GLN A 86 -16.40 -12.82 -31.33
C GLN A 86 -16.77 -13.72 -30.14
N ALA A 87 -17.56 -14.76 -30.38
CA ALA A 87 -17.93 -15.74 -29.37
C ALA A 87 -16.70 -16.44 -28.76
N ASN A 88 -15.73 -16.83 -29.59
CA ASN A 88 -14.48 -17.44 -29.11
C ASN A 88 -13.66 -16.49 -28.23
N ALA A 89 -13.56 -15.21 -28.60
CA ALA A 89 -12.84 -14.21 -27.78
C ALA A 89 -13.54 -13.93 -26.45
N ILE A 90 -14.89 -13.85 -26.46
CA ILE A 90 -15.71 -13.69 -25.25
C ILE A 90 -15.54 -14.91 -24.34
N TYR A 91 -15.61 -16.12 -24.91
CA TYR A 91 -15.46 -17.36 -24.18
C TYR A 91 -14.08 -17.49 -23.52
N GLY A 92 -13.00 -17.17 -24.23
CA GLY A 92 -11.65 -17.15 -23.65
C GLY A 92 -11.53 -16.17 -22.47
N THR A 93 -12.02 -14.94 -22.64
CA THR A 93 -12.01 -13.92 -21.57
C THR A 93 -12.87 -14.34 -20.37
N ALA A 94 -14.00 -15.01 -20.61
CA ALA A 94 -14.85 -15.55 -19.56
C ALA A 94 -14.15 -16.69 -18.79
N MET A 95 -13.45 -17.58 -19.50
CA MET A 95 -12.66 -18.65 -18.88
C MET A 95 -11.52 -18.11 -18.01
N ASP A 96 -10.82 -17.07 -18.45
CA ASP A 96 -9.80 -16.39 -17.64
C ASP A 96 -10.41 -15.84 -16.33
N LYS A 97 -11.60 -15.21 -16.40
CA LYS A 97 -12.31 -14.70 -15.22
C LYS A 97 -12.78 -15.83 -14.30
N ILE A 98 -13.29 -16.94 -14.85
CA ILE A 98 -13.69 -18.11 -14.08
C ILE A 98 -12.48 -18.70 -13.36
N ALA A 99 -11.33 -18.83 -14.03
CA ALA A 99 -10.10 -19.30 -13.41
C ALA A 99 -9.71 -18.42 -12.21
N ILE A 100 -9.74 -17.10 -12.36
CA ILE A 100 -9.47 -16.14 -11.27
C ILE A 100 -10.47 -16.29 -10.11
N LEU A 101 -11.77 -16.42 -10.42
CA LEU A 101 -12.84 -16.49 -9.40
C LEU A 101 -12.94 -17.86 -8.71
N SER A 102 -12.58 -18.93 -9.40
CA SER A 102 -12.67 -20.32 -8.90
C SER A 102 -11.68 -20.63 -7.77
N SER A 103 -10.83 -19.66 -7.39
CA SER A 103 -9.88 -19.79 -6.28
C SER A 103 -8.90 -20.96 -6.42
N ASP A 104 -8.67 -21.47 -7.63
CA ASP A 104 -7.48 -22.27 -7.97
C ASP A 104 -6.40 -21.32 -8.48
N PRO A 105 -5.61 -20.73 -7.58
CA PRO A 105 -4.73 -19.65 -7.92
C PRO A 105 -3.43 -20.29 -8.38
N ALA A 106 -3.22 -20.37 -9.70
CA ALA A 106 -1.86 -20.58 -10.23
C ALA A 106 -0.88 -19.49 -9.72
N LEU A 107 -1.37 -18.39 -9.12
CA LEU A 107 -0.55 -17.41 -8.41
C LEU A 107 -1.34 -16.61 -7.37
N ILE A 108 -1.26 -16.96 -6.08
CA ILE A 108 -1.57 -16.00 -5.00
C ILE A 108 -0.33 -15.12 -4.83
N ILE A 109 -0.31 -13.91 -5.39
CA ILE A 109 0.71 -12.93 -5.02
C ILE A 109 0.32 -12.35 -3.65
N ARG A 110 0.73 -13.03 -2.58
CA ARG A 110 0.78 -12.41 -1.25
C ARG A 110 1.90 -11.37 -1.25
N HIS A 111 1.53 -10.09 -1.24
CA HIS A 111 2.46 -9.02 -0.90
C HIS A 111 2.68 -9.01 0.62
N GLU A 112 3.52 -9.93 1.11
CA GLU A 112 4.07 -9.86 2.46
C GLU A 112 5.35 -9.01 2.41
N HIS A 113 5.36 -7.82 3.02
CA HIS A 113 6.60 -7.08 3.26
C HIS A 113 7.42 -7.86 4.29
N GLN A 114 8.33 -8.71 3.82
CA GLN A 114 9.29 -9.40 4.68
C GLN A 114 10.33 -8.38 5.18
N HIS A 115 10.10 -7.80 6.36
CA HIS A 115 11.15 -7.08 7.09
C HIS A 115 12.15 -8.11 7.62
N LEU A 116 13.17 -8.45 6.82
CA LEU A 116 14.32 -9.25 7.23
C LEU A 116 15.19 -8.45 8.20
N HIS A 117 14.86 -8.52 9.49
CA HIS A 117 15.79 -8.21 10.57
C HIS A 117 16.18 -9.52 11.25
N ALA A 118 17.36 -10.04 10.91
CA ALA A 118 17.95 -11.16 11.64
C ALA A 118 18.47 -10.63 12.99
N HIS A 119 17.64 -10.71 14.02
CA HIS A 119 18.09 -10.52 15.40
C HIS A 119 18.11 -11.89 16.09
N GLN A 120 19.29 -12.37 16.47
CA GLN A 120 19.40 -13.45 17.44
C GLN A 120 19.08 -12.88 18.82
N HIS A 121 17.93 -13.25 19.36
CA HIS A 121 17.60 -12.97 20.74
C HIS A 121 18.34 -13.99 21.62
N HIS A 122 19.40 -13.54 22.29
CA HIS A 122 20.03 -14.31 23.36
C HIS A 122 19.34 -13.97 24.68
N PHE A 123 18.58 -14.92 25.24
CA PHE A 123 18.02 -14.80 26.58
C PHE A 123 18.95 -15.47 27.58
N GLN A 124 19.54 -14.66 28.47
CA GLN A 124 20.28 -15.13 29.64
C GLN A 124 19.55 -14.62 30.90
N ALA A 125 19.31 -15.50 31.87
CA ALA A 125 18.73 -15.11 33.14
C ALA A 125 19.76 -14.32 33.96
N ILE A 126 19.37 -13.15 34.46
CA ILE A 126 20.22 -12.34 35.33
C ILE A 126 20.13 -12.90 36.75
N THR A 127 21.24 -13.39 37.28
CA THR A 127 21.39 -13.85 38.67
C THR A 127 22.55 -13.08 39.34
N PRO A 128 22.60 -13.03 40.68
CA PRO A 128 23.70 -12.38 41.39
C PRO A 128 25.09 -12.91 41.01
N GLU A 129 25.18 -14.19 40.63
CA GLU A 129 26.44 -14.87 40.32
C GLU A 129 26.96 -14.56 38.91
N ASN A 130 26.09 -14.21 37.96
CA ASN A 130 26.46 -13.95 36.56
C ASN A 130 26.38 -12.45 36.17
N TRP A 131 26.04 -11.59 37.12
CA TRP A 131 25.87 -10.15 36.92
C TRP A 131 27.13 -9.46 36.40
N GLU A 132 28.30 -9.73 37.00
CA GLU A 132 29.56 -9.07 36.61
C GLU A 132 30.01 -9.48 35.19
N GLU A 133 29.82 -10.75 34.83
CA GLU A 133 30.15 -11.26 33.49
C GLU A 133 29.24 -10.65 32.42
N ILE A 134 27.94 -10.51 32.70
CA ILE A 134 26.98 -9.88 31.78
C ILE A 134 27.36 -8.40 31.56
N LEU A 135 27.71 -7.68 32.62
CA LEU A 135 28.12 -6.27 32.51
C LEU A 135 29.40 -6.09 31.70
N ALA A 136 30.37 -7.00 31.84
CA ALA A 136 31.64 -6.92 31.12
C ALA A 136 31.50 -7.13 29.60
N GLN A 137 30.44 -7.81 29.16
CA GLN A 137 30.16 -8.08 27.73
C GLN A 137 29.35 -6.98 27.04
N LEU A 138 28.79 -6.04 27.81
CA LEU A 138 28.05 -4.92 27.23
C LEU A 138 29.03 -3.96 26.54
N PRO A 139 28.71 -3.50 25.32
CA PRO A 139 29.55 -2.52 24.64
C PRO A 139 29.63 -1.25 25.48
N GLU A 140 30.86 -0.74 25.71
CA GLU A 140 31.03 0.54 26.39
C GLU A 140 30.27 1.62 25.61
N GLY A 141 29.36 2.30 26.32
CA GLY A 141 28.56 3.36 25.74
C GLY A 141 29.46 4.45 25.14
N PRO A 142 28.99 5.17 24.10
CA PRO A 142 29.78 6.22 23.48
C PRO A 142 30.25 7.24 24.53
N PRO A 143 31.50 7.75 24.44
CA PRO A 143 32.05 8.65 25.44
C PRO A 143 31.11 9.85 25.62
N ARG A 144 30.77 10.17 26.88
CA ARG A 144 30.05 11.39 27.23
C ARG A 144 30.92 12.58 26.80
N ASN A 145 30.61 13.15 25.65
CA ASN A 145 31.15 14.45 25.25
C ASN A 145 30.66 15.50 26.26
N LEU A 146 31.49 15.76 27.29
CA LEU A 146 31.36 16.95 28.12
C LEU A 146 31.75 18.15 27.24
N GLN A 147 30.75 18.91 26.84
CA GLN A 147 30.91 20.16 26.11
C GLN A 147 31.76 21.14 26.96
N GLN A 148 32.84 21.65 26.37
CA GLN A 148 33.39 22.99 26.66
C GLN A 148 33.18 23.85 25.42
#